data_AF-A0AAW3FJ05-F1
#
_entry.id   AF-A0AAW3FJ05-F1
#
_cell.length_a   1.000
_cell.length_b   1.000
_cell.length_c   1.000
_cell.angle_alpha   90.00
_cell.angle_beta   90.00
_cell.angle_gamma   90.00
#
_symmetry.space_group_name_H-M   'P 1'
#
loop_
_entity.id
_entity.type
_entity.pdbx_description
1 polymer ?
#
loop_
_entity_poly.entity_id
_entity_poly.type
_entity_poly.pdbx_seq_one_letter_code
_entity_poly.pdbx_strand_id
1 'polypeptide(L)'
;MSLLDIAANTLDNFDPKNDSVNAGSTGLPDGDYLTAVESIEHRSFDSGWDCLQVVFTVLDGDHAGEKEYDRISFATKSKAGKAIPDFILSRSIKFVIKLGSLLGVEMKPEYFASENETDTHEMLASVLAPEKGKSVILHVKHRPNKKDPDNPYVEYDLDATEQPETADITDADLPGDLGGAPMPTDADAPAEPTDEAPF
;
A
#
# COMPACT_ATOMS: atom_id res chain seq x y z
N MET A 1 -0.31 -23.06 13.21
CA MET A 1 -1.66 -22.50 13.44
C MET A 1 -2.20 -21.97 12.11
N SER A 2 -3.50 -21.67 11.97
CA SER A 2 -4.00 -20.98 10.77
C SER A 2 -3.59 -19.49 10.76
N LEU A 3 -3.70 -18.80 9.63
CA LEU A 3 -3.48 -17.33 9.58
C LEU A 3 -4.45 -16.58 10.50
N LEU A 4 -5.71 -17.00 10.53
CA LEU A 4 -6.74 -16.49 11.44
C LEU A 4 -6.32 -16.64 12.91
N ASP A 5 -5.86 -17.82 13.32
CA ASP A 5 -5.42 -18.05 14.71
C ASP A 5 -4.23 -17.15 15.08
N ILE A 6 -3.28 -16.99 14.16
CA ILE A 6 -2.12 -16.11 14.36
C ILE A 6 -2.59 -14.65 14.44
N ALA A 7 -3.55 -14.23 13.61
CA ALA A 7 -4.10 -12.89 13.60
C ALA A 7 -4.88 -12.57 14.88
N ALA A 8 -5.76 -13.46 15.32
CA ALA A 8 -6.50 -13.32 16.58
C ALA A 8 -5.53 -13.19 17.76
N ASN A 9 -4.58 -14.12 17.89
CA ASN A 9 -3.57 -14.05 18.95
C ASN A 9 -2.68 -12.80 18.86
N THR A 10 -2.41 -12.31 17.65
CA THR A 10 -1.64 -11.08 17.47
C THR A 10 -2.43 -9.87 17.95
N LEU A 11 -3.69 -9.72 17.51
CA LEU A 11 -4.57 -8.62 17.91
C LEU A 11 -4.80 -8.55 19.42
N ASP A 12 -4.88 -9.70 20.10
CA ASP A 12 -5.04 -9.76 21.55
C ASP A 12 -3.81 -9.28 22.34
N ASN A 13 -2.62 -9.30 21.74
CA ASN A 13 -1.33 -9.14 22.44
C ASN A 13 -0.41 -8.06 21.84
N PHE A 14 -0.88 -7.30 20.86
CA PHE A 14 -0.09 -6.27 20.17
C PHE A 14 -0.85 -4.95 20.20
N ASP A 15 -0.20 -3.90 20.71
CA ASP A 15 -0.75 -2.54 20.68
C ASP A 15 -0.24 -1.81 19.43
N PRO A 16 -1.06 -1.63 18.38
CA PRO A 16 -0.62 -0.99 17.14
C PRO A 16 -0.17 0.46 17.34
N LYS A 17 -0.51 1.11 18.46
CA LYS A 17 -0.09 2.49 18.71
C LYS A 17 1.29 2.60 19.33
N ASN A 18 1.73 1.58 20.07
CA ASN A 18 2.91 1.66 20.94
C ASN A 18 3.96 0.60 20.63
N ASP A 19 3.58 -0.53 20.03
CA ASP A 19 4.52 -1.62 19.75
C ASP A 19 5.16 -1.47 18.36
N SER A 20 6.44 -1.84 18.26
CA SER A 20 7.21 -1.77 17.01
C SER A 20 6.94 -2.95 16.09
N VAL A 21 6.89 -2.71 14.78
CA VAL A 21 6.91 -3.78 13.75
C VAL A 21 8.25 -3.82 13.03
N ASN A 22 8.50 -4.93 12.34
CA ASN A 22 9.63 -5.04 11.42
C ASN A 22 9.03 -5.70 10.16
N ALA A 23 9.14 -5.17 8.95
CA ALA A 23 8.77 -5.85 7.67
C ALA A 23 9.84 -5.53 6.61
N GLY A 24 9.95 -6.18 5.44
CA GLY A 24 11.15 -5.97 4.60
C GLY A 24 10.95 -5.97 3.09
N SER A 25 11.55 -4.99 2.41
CA SER A 25 11.74 -4.87 0.96
C SER A 25 13.00 -4.04 0.66
N THR A 26 13.51 -4.02 -0.58
CA THR A 26 14.66 -3.18 -0.97
C THR A 26 14.24 -1.75 -1.32
N GLY A 27 14.89 -0.75 -0.71
CA GLY A 27 14.60 0.66 -0.95
C GLY A 27 15.37 1.60 0.00
N LEU A 28 14.78 2.77 0.33
CA LEU A 28 15.34 3.93 1.03
C LEU A 28 16.42 3.63 2.09
N PRO A 29 17.44 4.49 2.30
CA PRO A 29 18.45 4.27 3.33
C PRO A 29 17.84 4.26 4.75
N ASP A 30 18.63 3.83 5.74
CA ASP A 30 18.22 3.88 7.15
C ASP A 30 17.76 5.29 7.54
N GLY A 31 16.55 5.41 8.06
CA GLY A 31 15.98 6.71 8.40
C GLY A 31 14.49 6.66 8.72
N ASP A 32 13.99 7.85 9.08
CA ASP A 32 12.58 8.09 9.38
C ASP A 32 12.03 9.03 8.32
N TYR A 33 10.94 8.63 7.66
CA TYR A 33 10.40 9.34 6.50
C TYR A 33 8.95 9.71 6.74
N LEU A 34 8.60 10.99 6.57
CA LEU A 34 7.20 11.36 6.42
C LEU A 34 6.72 10.90 5.04
N THR A 35 5.75 9.99 5.01
CA THR A 35 5.27 9.38 3.77
C THR A 35 3.76 9.48 3.64
N ALA A 36 3.26 9.54 2.41
CA ALA A 36 1.88 9.22 2.10
C ALA A 36 1.78 7.77 1.60
N VAL A 37 0.71 7.08 1.98
CA VAL A 37 0.36 5.78 1.40
C VAL A 37 -0.22 6.01 0.01
N GLU A 38 0.57 5.81 -1.04
CA GLU A 38 0.16 6.03 -2.43
C GLU A 38 -0.81 4.95 -2.92
N SER A 39 -0.51 3.68 -2.64
CA SER A 39 -1.38 2.58 -3.01
C SER A 39 -1.24 1.38 -2.07
N ILE A 40 -2.33 0.62 -1.98
CA ILE A 40 -2.38 -0.69 -1.34
C ILE A 40 -3.11 -1.61 -2.31
N GLU A 41 -2.43 -2.63 -2.81
CA GLU A 41 -2.99 -3.52 -3.83
C GLU A 41 -2.52 -4.95 -3.65
N HIS A 42 -3.36 -5.91 -4.04
CA HIS A 42 -2.89 -7.25 -4.30
C HIS A 42 -2.06 -7.25 -5.59
N ARG A 43 -0.90 -7.91 -5.55
CA ARG A 43 -0.01 -8.06 -6.71
C ARG A 43 0.51 -9.48 -6.81
N SER A 44 0.37 -10.05 -8.00
CA SER A 44 1.01 -11.30 -8.39
C SER A 44 2.07 -11.02 -9.46
N PHE A 45 3.24 -11.63 -9.34
CA PHE A 45 4.35 -11.50 -10.29
C PHE A 45 4.50 -12.76 -11.15
N ASP A 46 5.06 -12.63 -12.35
CA ASP A 46 5.37 -13.76 -13.25
C ASP A 46 6.21 -14.87 -12.60
N SER A 47 6.97 -14.52 -11.56
CA SER A 47 7.74 -15.47 -10.74
C SER A 47 6.88 -16.41 -9.89
N GLY A 48 5.56 -16.21 -9.88
CA GLY A 48 4.59 -16.87 -8.99
C GLY A 48 4.68 -16.37 -7.54
N TRP A 49 5.20 -15.16 -7.33
CA TRP A 49 5.15 -14.52 -6.01
C TRP A 49 3.88 -13.69 -5.88
N ASP A 50 3.16 -13.90 -4.78
CA ASP A 50 1.90 -13.26 -4.45
C ASP A 50 2.05 -12.45 -3.16
N CYS A 51 1.60 -11.19 -3.18
CA CYS A 51 1.73 -10.29 -2.03
C CYS A 51 0.65 -9.20 -1.98
N LEU A 52 0.45 -8.65 -0.79
CA LEU A 52 -0.08 -7.31 -0.58
C LEU A 52 1.07 -6.32 -0.76
N GLN A 53 0.99 -5.43 -1.75
CA GLN A 53 1.95 -4.36 -1.95
C GLN A 53 1.42 -3.05 -1.36
N VAL A 54 2.24 -2.41 -0.53
CA VAL A 54 2.02 -1.05 -0.05
C VAL A 54 3.09 -0.16 -0.66
N VAL A 55 2.67 0.94 -1.29
CA VAL A 55 3.59 1.93 -1.86
C VAL A 55 3.54 3.18 -0.98
N PHE A 56 4.69 3.54 -0.42
CA PHE A 56 4.87 4.78 0.32
C PHE A 56 5.60 5.79 -0.55
N THR A 57 5.15 7.04 -0.55
CA THR A 57 5.84 8.14 -1.24
C THR A 57 6.30 9.15 -0.22
N VAL A 58 7.61 9.44 -0.20
CA VAL A 58 8.22 10.39 0.74
C VAL A 58 7.73 11.81 0.42
N LEU A 59 7.25 12.51 1.44
CA LEU A 59 6.64 13.83 1.28
C LEU A 59 7.64 14.98 1.42
N ASP A 60 8.70 14.81 2.21
CA ASP A 60 9.67 15.86 2.51
C ASP A 60 11.11 15.34 2.65
N GLY A 61 12.05 16.26 2.90
CA GLY A 61 13.46 15.95 3.06
C GLY A 61 14.22 15.63 1.77
N ASP A 62 15.42 15.10 1.91
CA ASP A 62 16.36 14.84 0.80
C ASP A 62 15.86 13.75 -0.17
N HIS A 63 14.95 12.89 0.31
CA HIS A 63 14.36 11.79 -0.42
C HIS A 63 12.93 12.07 -0.90
N ALA A 64 12.46 13.33 -0.85
CA ALA A 64 11.11 13.70 -1.26
C ALA A 64 10.77 13.23 -2.70
N GLY A 65 9.61 12.60 -2.86
CA GLY A 65 9.14 12.03 -4.12
C GLY A 65 9.66 10.62 -4.42
N GLU A 66 10.62 10.10 -3.65
CA GLU A 66 11.02 8.70 -3.75
C GLU A 66 9.91 7.76 -3.26
N LYS A 67 9.89 6.55 -3.83
CA LYS A 67 8.89 5.52 -3.53
C LYS A 67 9.52 4.33 -2.85
N GLU A 68 8.89 3.89 -1.77
CA GLU A 68 9.22 2.66 -1.06
C GLU A 68 8.12 1.61 -1.30
N TYR A 69 8.51 0.39 -1.65
CA TYR A 69 7.58 -0.68 -2.05
C TYR A 69 7.59 -1.84 -1.07
N ASP A 70 6.81 -1.78 0.01
CA ASP A 70 6.69 -2.93 0.90
C ASP A 70 5.81 -4.02 0.28
N ARG A 71 6.30 -5.26 0.29
CA ARG A 71 5.64 -6.42 -0.35
C ARG A 71 5.49 -7.53 0.67
N ILE A 72 4.28 -7.68 1.15
CA ILE A 72 3.96 -8.51 2.30
C ILE A 72 3.27 -9.76 1.80
N SER A 73 3.85 -10.92 2.09
CA SER A 73 3.27 -12.21 1.74
C SER A 73 2.69 -12.91 2.96
N PHE A 74 1.50 -13.49 2.80
CA PHE A 74 0.86 -14.37 3.78
C PHE A 74 0.96 -15.86 3.42
N ALA A 75 1.91 -16.24 2.56
CA ALA A 75 2.18 -17.62 2.23
C ALA A 75 2.47 -18.47 3.48
N THR A 76 1.65 -19.48 3.75
CA THR A 76 1.87 -20.39 4.89
C THR A 76 2.92 -21.47 4.60
N LYS A 77 3.31 -21.62 3.33
CA LYS A 77 4.36 -22.54 2.88
C LYS A 77 5.27 -21.85 1.87
N SER A 78 6.57 -22.13 1.95
CA SER A 78 7.53 -21.76 0.91
C SER A 78 7.28 -22.49 -0.41
N LYS A 79 7.91 -22.04 -1.50
CA LYS A 79 7.88 -22.73 -2.81
C LYS A 79 8.32 -24.21 -2.75
N ALA A 80 9.14 -24.58 -1.77
CA ALA A 80 9.56 -25.96 -1.53
C ALA A 80 8.58 -26.78 -0.65
N GLY A 81 7.41 -26.23 -0.32
CA GLY A 81 6.38 -26.87 0.50
C GLY A 81 6.63 -26.84 2.01
N LYS A 82 7.76 -26.29 2.46
CA LYS A 82 8.07 -26.14 3.89
C LYS A 82 7.21 -25.06 4.52
N ALA A 83 6.60 -25.34 5.67
CA ALA A 83 5.84 -24.37 6.45
C ALA A 83 6.68 -23.12 6.78
N ILE A 84 6.09 -21.94 6.58
CA ILE A 84 6.65 -20.67 7.03
C ILE A 84 6.49 -20.58 8.57
N PRO A 85 7.53 -20.18 9.32
CA PRO A 85 7.41 -20.07 10.77
C PRO A 85 6.37 -19.04 11.21
N ASP A 86 5.57 -19.37 12.23
CA ASP A 86 4.49 -18.51 12.73
C ASP A 86 4.97 -17.11 13.14
N PHE A 87 6.20 -16.95 13.63
CA PHE A 87 6.74 -15.63 14.00
C PHE A 87 6.96 -14.71 12.79
N ILE A 88 7.22 -15.26 11.60
CA ILE A 88 7.35 -14.50 10.35
C ILE A 88 5.97 -14.01 9.90
N LEU A 89 4.97 -14.90 9.93
CA LEU A 89 3.59 -14.54 9.61
C LEU A 89 3.02 -13.52 10.60
N SER A 90 3.27 -13.71 11.91
CA SER A 90 2.86 -12.75 12.95
C SER A 90 3.50 -11.38 12.73
N ARG A 91 4.78 -11.33 12.34
CA ARG A 91 5.49 -10.09 12.00
C ARG A 91 4.80 -9.34 10.84
N SER A 92 4.43 -10.03 9.78
CA SER A 92 3.65 -9.45 8.66
C SER A 92 2.25 -9.00 9.08
N ILE A 93 1.55 -9.81 9.88
CA ILE A 93 0.20 -9.50 10.37
C ILE A 93 0.23 -8.24 11.25
N LYS A 94 1.20 -8.12 12.15
CA LYS A 94 1.39 -6.91 12.99
C LYS A 94 1.58 -5.66 12.15
N PHE A 95 2.41 -5.73 11.10
CA PHE A 95 2.61 -4.60 10.20
C PHE A 95 1.30 -4.13 9.57
N VAL A 96 0.52 -5.06 9.00
CA VAL A 96 -0.75 -4.72 8.35
C VAL A 96 -1.80 -4.22 9.35
N ILE A 97 -1.82 -4.77 10.57
CA ILE A 97 -2.68 -4.26 11.65
C ILE A 97 -2.29 -2.83 12.04
N LYS A 98 -0.99 -2.56 12.22
CA LYS A 98 -0.48 -1.24 12.56
C LYS A 98 -0.82 -0.23 11.47
N LEU A 99 -0.53 -0.57 10.21
CA LEU A 99 -0.90 0.23 9.04
C LEU A 99 -2.40 0.53 9.04
N GLY A 100 -3.26 -0.49 9.10
CA GLY A 100 -4.71 -0.31 9.11
C GLY A 100 -5.19 0.61 10.25
N SER A 101 -4.66 0.42 11.46
CA SER A 101 -4.99 1.28 12.60
C SER A 101 -4.58 2.73 12.39
N LEU A 102 -3.39 2.99 11.83
CA LEU A 102 -2.92 4.35 11.52
C LEU A 102 -3.74 5.00 10.41
N LEU A 103 -4.24 4.19 9.47
CA LEU A 103 -5.16 4.61 8.43
C LEU A 103 -6.61 4.75 8.94
N GLY A 104 -6.90 4.40 10.20
CA GLY A 104 -8.25 4.52 10.78
C GLY A 104 -9.20 3.36 10.46
N VAL A 105 -8.67 2.23 9.98
CA VAL A 105 -9.41 0.99 9.77
C VAL A 105 -9.42 0.17 11.06
N GLU A 106 -10.60 -0.26 11.49
CA GLU A 106 -10.75 -1.25 12.56
C GLU A 106 -10.33 -2.63 12.03
N MET A 107 -9.11 -3.05 12.35
CA MET A 107 -8.56 -4.32 11.87
C MET A 107 -9.16 -5.50 12.62
N LYS A 108 -9.56 -6.53 11.86
CA LYS A 108 -10.26 -7.71 12.39
C LYS A 108 -9.56 -9.00 11.99
N PRO A 109 -9.54 -10.05 12.84
CA PRO A 109 -8.92 -11.33 12.51
C PRO A 109 -9.48 -11.96 11.23
N GLU A 110 -10.78 -11.75 10.96
CA GLU A 110 -11.49 -12.31 9.81
C GLU A 110 -10.92 -11.86 8.46
N TYR A 111 -10.21 -10.72 8.40
CA TYR A 111 -9.53 -10.28 7.19
C TYR A 111 -8.36 -11.20 6.78
N PHE A 112 -7.93 -12.10 7.67
CA PHE A 112 -6.89 -13.10 7.45
C PHE A 112 -7.44 -14.53 7.36
N ALA A 113 -8.77 -14.69 7.27
CA ALA A 113 -9.45 -16.00 7.31
C ALA A 113 -9.72 -16.64 5.95
N SER A 114 -9.17 -16.09 4.86
CA SER A 114 -9.47 -16.57 3.51
C SER A 114 -8.91 -17.97 3.25
N GLU A 115 -9.49 -18.68 2.27
CA GLU A 115 -9.12 -20.07 1.96
C GLU A 115 -7.69 -20.21 1.41
N ASN A 116 -7.18 -19.15 0.77
CA ASN A 116 -5.84 -19.11 0.19
C ASN A 116 -5.16 -17.72 0.38
N GLU A 117 -3.87 -17.65 0.02
CA GLU A 117 -3.07 -16.42 0.20
C GLU A 117 -3.54 -15.26 -0.67
N THR A 118 -3.92 -15.53 -1.93
CA THR A 118 -4.42 -14.53 -2.87
C THR A 118 -5.68 -13.86 -2.35
N ASP A 119 -6.66 -14.65 -1.93
CA ASP A 119 -7.90 -14.15 -1.34
C ASP A 119 -7.64 -13.36 -0.04
N THR A 120 -6.57 -13.68 0.69
CA THR A 120 -6.16 -12.90 1.88
C THR A 120 -5.61 -11.54 1.47
N HIS A 121 -4.74 -11.48 0.46
CA HIS A 121 -4.20 -10.22 -0.06
C HIS A 121 -5.31 -9.35 -0.68
N GLU A 122 -6.23 -9.93 -1.44
CA GLU A 122 -7.38 -9.22 -2.03
C GLU A 122 -8.31 -8.66 -0.95
N MET A 123 -8.62 -9.44 0.09
CA MET A 123 -9.41 -8.98 1.23
C MET A 123 -8.76 -7.78 1.92
N LEU A 124 -7.47 -7.88 2.26
CA LEU A 124 -6.73 -6.80 2.92
C LEU A 124 -6.62 -5.55 2.03
N ALA A 125 -6.38 -5.72 0.73
CA ALA A 125 -6.39 -4.62 -0.22
C ALA A 125 -7.77 -3.94 -0.26
N SER A 126 -8.86 -4.71 -0.30
CA SER A 126 -10.22 -4.17 -0.37
C SER A 126 -10.60 -3.28 0.81
N VAL A 127 -10.10 -3.59 2.01
CA VAL A 127 -10.42 -2.84 3.24
C VAL A 127 -9.45 -1.68 3.50
N LEU A 128 -8.22 -1.76 3.01
CA LEU A 128 -7.19 -0.75 3.26
C LEU A 128 -7.03 0.27 2.12
N ALA A 129 -7.20 -0.15 0.86
CA ALA A 129 -7.03 0.73 -0.30
C ALA A 129 -7.92 1.98 -0.32
N PRO A 130 -9.16 1.98 0.24
CA PRO A 130 -9.97 3.19 0.35
C PRO A 130 -9.30 4.29 1.19
N GLU A 131 -8.40 3.93 2.11
CA GLU A 131 -7.73 4.86 3.02
C GLU A 131 -6.37 5.34 2.52
N LYS A 132 -6.03 5.07 1.26
CA LYS A 132 -4.82 5.62 0.62
C LYS A 132 -4.83 7.16 0.62
N GLY A 133 -3.65 7.75 0.55
CA GLY A 133 -3.43 9.20 0.61
C GLY A 133 -3.20 9.74 2.03
N LYS A 134 -3.52 8.95 3.06
CA LYS A 134 -3.15 9.26 4.44
C LYS A 134 -1.64 9.16 4.65
N SER A 135 -1.16 9.96 5.59
CA SER A 135 0.27 10.06 5.92
C SER A 135 0.63 9.18 7.11
N VAL A 136 1.85 8.63 7.10
CA VAL A 136 2.47 7.87 8.19
C VAL A 136 3.97 8.19 8.25
N ILE A 137 4.59 8.05 9.42
CA ILE A 137 6.05 7.99 9.50
C ILE A 137 6.47 6.56 9.18
N LEU A 138 7.34 6.39 8.18
CA LEU A 138 7.95 5.10 7.83
C LEU A 138 9.37 5.06 8.38
N HIS A 139 9.64 4.12 9.27
CA HIS A 139 10.99 3.83 9.76
C HIS A 139 11.61 2.74 8.89
N VAL A 140 12.77 2.99 8.31
CA VAL A 140 13.51 2.02 7.51
C VAL A 140 14.80 1.67 8.21
N LYS A 141 15.07 0.37 8.38
CA LYS A 141 16.30 -0.12 9.01
C LYS A 141 16.87 -1.35 8.32
N HIS A 142 18.13 -1.29 7.96
CA HIS A 142 18.86 -2.41 7.39
C HIS A 142 19.55 -3.22 8.48
N ARG A 143 19.37 -4.54 8.43
CA ARG A 143 20.08 -5.50 9.26
C ARG A 143 20.98 -6.39 8.42
N PRO A 144 22.22 -6.65 8.89
CA PRO A 144 23.12 -7.55 8.20
C PRO A 144 22.50 -8.94 7.97
N ASN A 145 22.49 -9.38 6.73
CA ASN A 145 22.14 -10.73 6.37
C ASN A 145 23.41 -11.60 6.35
N LYS A 146 23.59 -12.42 7.39
CA LYS A 146 24.79 -13.26 7.55
C LYS A 146 25.00 -14.25 6.40
N LYS A 147 23.94 -14.61 5.66
CA LYS A 147 24.01 -15.58 4.56
C LYS A 147 24.24 -14.92 3.20
N ASP A 148 23.95 -13.62 3.10
CA ASP A 148 24.07 -12.83 1.88
C ASP A 148 24.35 -11.37 2.27
N PRO A 149 25.63 -11.03 2.57
CA PRO A 149 26.00 -9.72 3.11
C PRO A 149 25.70 -8.54 2.19
N ASP A 150 25.64 -8.78 0.87
CA ASP A 150 25.35 -7.75 -0.13
C ASP A 150 23.85 -7.43 -0.21
N ASN A 151 23.00 -8.28 0.38
CA ASN A 151 21.55 -8.11 0.44
C ASN A 151 21.07 -8.14 1.90
N PRO A 152 21.26 -7.04 2.66
CA PRO A 152 20.76 -6.92 4.03
C PRO A 152 19.24 -7.08 4.10
N TYR A 153 18.75 -7.51 5.25
CA TYR A 153 17.32 -7.51 5.52
C TYR A 153 16.87 -6.10 5.81
N VAL A 154 15.75 -5.68 5.24
CA VAL A 154 15.11 -4.41 5.60
C VAL A 154 14.03 -4.68 6.65
N GLU A 155 13.91 -3.75 7.59
CA GLU A 155 12.95 -3.74 8.68
C GLU A 155 12.20 -2.41 8.65
N TYR A 156 10.89 -2.49 8.41
CA TYR A 156 9.96 -1.37 8.47
C TYR A 156 9.20 -1.33 9.78
N ASP A 157 9.06 -0.14 10.33
CA ASP A 157 8.08 0.23 11.36
C ASP A 157 7.28 1.44 10.89
N LEU A 158 6.12 1.67 11.50
CA LEU A 158 5.22 2.77 11.14
C LEU A 158 4.83 3.55 12.39
N ASP A 159 4.83 4.87 12.36
CA ASP A 159 4.27 5.68 13.45
C ASP A 159 3.23 6.68 12.93
N ALA A 160 2.40 7.16 13.87
CA ALA A 160 1.39 8.16 13.57
C ALA A 160 2.02 9.50 13.22
N THR A 161 1.38 10.23 12.30
CA THR A 161 1.69 11.61 11.97
C THR A 161 0.40 12.41 11.82
N GLU A 162 0.52 13.73 11.87
CA GLU A 162 -0.57 14.64 11.53
C GLU A 162 -1.01 14.39 10.09
N GLN A 163 -2.31 14.21 9.89
CA GLN A 163 -2.89 14.04 8.56
C GLN A 163 -2.99 15.41 7.88
N PRO A 164 -2.76 15.49 6.56
CA PRO A 164 -2.94 16.74 5.83
C PRO A 164 -4.38 17.24 5.98
N GLU A 165 -4.56 18.55 6.16
CA GLU A 165 -5.88 19.16 6.21
C GLU A 165 -6.58 19.00 4.86
N THR A 166 -7.82 18.52 4.88
CA THR A 166 -8.68 18.54 3.70
C THR A 166 -9.07 19.99 3.43
N ALA A 167 -8.71 20.51 2.25
CA ALA A 167 -9.21 21.80 1.81
C ALA A 167 -10.74 21.73 1.64
N ASP A 168 -11.47 22.59 2.35
CA ASP A 168 -12.90 22.81 2.12
C ASP A 168 -13.07 23.62 0.82
N ILE A 169 -13.03 22.94 -0.32
CA ILE A 169 -13.30 23.54 -1.63
C ILE A 169 -14.82 23.59 -1.81
N THR A 170 -15.37 24.80 -1.89
CA THR A 170 -16.79 25.02 -2.18
C THR A 170 -17.00 25.29 -3.68
N ASP A 171 -18.24 25.19 -4.16
CA ASP A 171 -18.59 25.56 -5.55
C ASP A 171 -18.21 27.02 -5.89
N ALA A 172 -18.06 27.89 -4.89
CA ALA A 172 -17.61 29.27 -5.08
C ALA A 172 -16.10 29.40 -5.34
N ASP A 173 -15.32 28.38 -4.98
CA ASP A 173 -13.86 28.32 -5.19
C ASP A 173 -13.50 27.71 -6.55
N LEU A 174 -14.48 27.10 -7.23
CA LEU A 174 -14.33 26.63 -8.60
C LEU A 174 -14.31 27.84 -9.55
N PRO A 175 -13.41 27.88 -10.56
CA PRO A 175 -13.40 28.94 -11.55
C PRO A 175 -14.76 29.00 -12.26
N GLY A 176 -15.50 30.09 -12.06
CA GLY A 176 -16.90 30.26 -12.44
C GLY A 176 -17.19 30.38 -13.94
N ASP A 177 -16.30 29.92 -14.83
CA ASP A 177 -16.51 30.00 -16.27
C ASP A 177 -15.92 28.81 -17.03
N LEU A 178 -16.55 27.64 -16.88
CA LEU A 178 -16.57 26.61 -17.93
C LEU A 178 -17.88 26.64 -18.74
N GLY A 179 -18.77 27.61 -18.46
CA GLY A 179 -20.09 27.75 -19.10
C GLY A 179 -20.11 28.72 -20.29
N GLY A 180 -19.05 29.49 -20.52
CA GLY A 180 -18.94 30.47 -21.60
C GLY A 180 -18.34 29.94 -22.90
N ALA A 181 -17.82 28.71 -22.93
CA ALA A 181 -17.45 28.08 -24.20
C ALA A 181 -18.75 27.71 -24.92
N PRO A 182 -19.05 28.30 -26.10
CA PRO A 182 -20.19 27.83 -26.88
C PRO A 182 -20.02 26.34 -27.12
N MET A 183 -21.06 25.57 -26.79
CA MET A 183 -21.10 24.15 -27.14
C MET A 183 -20.79 24.05 -28.63
N PRO A 184 -19.84 23.19 -29.05
CA PRO A 184 -19.57 22.98 -30.47
C PRO A 184 -20.89 22.64 -31.14
N THR A 185 -21.24 23.45 -32.12
CA THR A 185 -22.45 23.27 -32.91
C THR A 185 -22.15 22.30 -34.04
N ASP A 186 -23.19 21.79 -34.70
CA ASP A 186 -23.05 20.95 -35.89
C ASP A 186 -22.30 21.67 -37.03
N ALA A 187 -22.16 23.00 -36.97
CA ALA A 187 -21.35 23.80 -37.88
C ALA A 187 -19.84 23.75 -37.59
N ASP A 188 -19.45 23.27 -36.41
CA ASP A 188 -18.06 23.07 -35.99
C ASP A 188 -17.58 21.63 -36.30
N ALA A 189 -18.44 20.79 -36.86
CA ALA A 189 -18.08 19.47 -37.35
C ALA A 189 -17.15 19.60 -38.58
N PRO A 190 -16.01 18.88 -38.63
CA PRO A 190 -15.19 18.84 -39.83
C PRO A 190 -16.02 18.30 -41.00
N ALA A 191 -16.04 19.03 -42.12
CA ALA A 191 -16.77 18.63 -43.31
C ALA A 191 -16.37 17.20 -43.71
N GLU A 192 -17.38 16.35 -43.95
CA GLU A 192 -17.12 14.99 -44.42
C GLU A 192 -16.26 15.05 -45.68
N PRO A 193 -15.19 14.23 -45.77
CA PRO A 193 -14.37 14.18 -46.96
C PRO A 193 -15.25 13.74 -48.14
N THR A 194 -15.46 14.64 -49.09
CA THR A 194 -16.10 14.31 -50.36
C THR A 194 -15.20 13.31 -51.08
N ASP A 195 -15.65 12.07 -51.13
CA ASP A 195 -15.06 10.99 -51.89
C ASP A 195 -15.29 11.23 -53.40
N GLU A 196 -14.63 12.25 -53.94
CA GLU A 196 -14.40 12.37 -55.37
C GLU A 196 -12.96 12.00 -55.64
N ALA A 197 -12.72 10.69 -55.76
CA ALA A 197 -11.54 10.18 -56.43
C ALA A 197 -11.60 10.58 -57.92
N PRO A 198 -10.58 11.27 -58.48
CA PRO A 198 -10.48 11.42 -59.92
C PRO A 198 -10.05 10.07 -60.52
N PHE A 199 -10.73 9.70 -61.59
CA PHE A 199 -10.59 8.49 -62.41
C PHE A 199 -9.14 8.09 -62.76
#